data_AF-A0A2C6LHI0-F1
#
_entry.id   AF-A0A2C6LHI0-F1
#
_cell.length_a   1.000
_cell.length_b   1.000
_cell.length_c   1.000
_cell.angle_alpha   90.00
_cell.angle_beta   90.00
_cell.angle_gamma   90.00
#
_symmetry.space_group_name_H-M   'P 1'
#
loop_
_entity.id
_entity.type
_entity.pdbx_description
1 polymer ?
#
loop_
_entity_poly.entity_id
_entity_poly.type
_entity_poly.pdbx_seq_one_letter_code
_entity_poly.pdbx_strand_id
1 'polypeptide(L)'
;QIIRLATCNYIQEYHNVVILGATGSGKTYLSNAFGMAASRNFYTVKYVRLPDLLSELAIARGEGTYRKVIKQYKQVKLLILDEWLLFPLKESEARDLLEIVEARHKKASTIFCSQFDVAGWHLKIGEPTLADAICDRIVHDSYRIMIEGDSMRKRKGIME
;
A
#
# COMPACT_ATOMS: atom_id res chain seq x y z
N GLN A 1 -15.15 -3.44 -12.56
CA GLN A 1 -14.47 -2.73 -11.45
C GLN A 1 -13.22 -1.96 -11.91
N ILE A 2 -12.28 -2.58 -12.64
CA ILE A 2 -11.02 -1.93 -13.05
C ILE A 2 -11.22 -0.61 -13.83
N ILE A 3 -12.16 -0.56 -14.79
CA ILE A 3 -12.44 0.65 -15.58
C ILE A 3 -12.93 1.81 -14.70
N ARG A 4 -13.74 1.52 -13.66
CA ARG A 4 -14.21 2.53 -12.69
C ARG A 4 -13.09 3.03 -11.78
N LEU A 5 -12.09 2.19 -11.49
CA LEU A 5 -10.91 2.64 -10.73
C LEU A 5 -9.96 3.47 -11.60
N ALA A 6 -9.92 3.22 -12.92
CA ALA A 6 -9.14 4.01 -13.86
C ALA A 6 -9.62 5.47 -13.97
N THR A 7 -10.86 5.79 -13.56
CA THR A 7 -11.36 7.18 -13.51
C THR A 7 -10.90 7.94 -12.26
N CYS A 8 -10.13 7.31 -11.37
CA CYS A 8 -9.65 7.90 -10.12
C CYS A 8 -10.74 8.32 -9.12
N ASN A 9 -12.01 7.90 -9.29
CA ASN A 9 -13.10 8.23 -8.36
C ASN A 9 -12.79 7.78 -6.93
N TYR A 10 -12.13 6.64 -6.75
CA TYR A 10 -11.72 6.15 -5.43
C TYR A 10 -10.82 7.14 -4.67
N ILE A 11 -10.05 7.99 -5.38
CA ILE A 11 -9.21 9.05 -4.79
C ILE A 11 -10.08 10.20 -4.26
N GLN A 12 -11.12 10.55 -5.00
CA GLN A 12 -12.06 11.62 -4.62
C GLN A 12 -12.94 11.20 -3.44
N GLU A 13 -13.32 9.92 -3.40
CA GLU A 13 -14.13 9.31 -2.34
C GLU A 13 -13.29 8.86 -1.13
N TYR A 14 -11.96 9.04 -1.16
CA TYR A 14 -11.02 8.62 -0.12
C TYR A 14 -11.04 7.11 0.19
N HIS A 15 -11.42 6.30 -0.79
CA HIS A 15 -11.40 4.85 -0.66
C HIS A 15 -10.02 4.27 -0.94
N ASN A 16 -9.65 3.26 -0.18
CA ASN A 16 -8.43 2.49 -0.41
C ASN A 16 -8.64 1.47 -1.54
N VAL A 17 -7.54 0.95 -2.08
CA VAL A 17 -7.56 -0.18 -3.01
C VAL A 17 -6.61 -1.24 -2.51
N VAL A 18 -7.11 -2.47 -2.34
CA VAL A 18 -6.29 -3.63 -1.98
C VAL A 18 -6.17 -4.52 -3.20
N ILE A 19 -4.95 -4.71 -3.69
CA ILE A 19 -4.63 -5.59 -4.81
C ILE A 19 -3.95 -6.84 -4.26
N LEU A 20 -4.63 -7.98 -4.38
CA LEU A 20 -4.17 -9.28 -3.89
C LEU A 20 -3.81 -10.20 -5.04
N GLY A 21 -2.85 -11.09 -4.82
CA GLY A 21 -2.46 -12.12 -5.77
C GLY A 21 -1.05 -12.65 -5.54
N ALA A 22 -0.70 -13.75 -6.20
CA ALA A 22 0.59 -14.42 -6.05
C ALA A 22 1.79 -13.57 -6.51
N THR A 23 3.01 -13.97 -6.15
CA THR A 23 4.23 -13.34 -6.68
C THR A 23 4.23 -13.37 -8.21
N GLY A 24 4.53 -12.23 -8.83
CA GLY A 24 4.60 -12.13 -10.29
C GLY A 24 3.25 -12.05 -11.00
N SER A 25 2.12 -12.00 -10.28
CA SER A 25 0.78 -11.91 -10.92
C SER A 25 0.48 -10.58 -11.60
N GLY A 26 1.26 -9.53 -11.34
CA GLY A 26 1.06 -8.20 -11.94
C GLY A 26 0.49 -7.13 -11.01
N LYS A 27 0.48 -7.35 -9.68
CA LYS A 27 0.02 -6.36 -8.69
C LYS A 27 0.69 -4.99 -8.85
N THR A 28 2.02 -4.96 -8.88
CA THR A 28 2.83 -3.74 -9.08
C THR A 28 2.52 -3.06 -10.41
N TYR A 29 2.28 -3.84 -11.47
CA TYR A 29 1.93 -3.29 -12.78
C TYR A 29 0.59 -2.55 -12.71
N LEU A 30 -0.42 -3.18 -12.09
CA LEU A 30 -1.75 -2.60 -11.97
C LEU A 30 -1.76 -1.36 -11.05
N SER A 31 -1.07 -1.41 -9.90
CA SER A 31 -0.97 -0.26 -9.01
C SER A 31 -0.28 0.92 -9.68
N ASN A 32 0.80 0.68 -10.43
CA ASN A 32 1.49 1.71 -11.20
C ASN A 32 0.62 2.26 -12.33
N ALA A 33 -0.20 1.43 -12.98
CA ALA A 33 -1.17 1.91 -13.97
C ALA A 33 -2.18 2.89 -13.35
N PHE A 34 -2.71 2.58 -12.15
CA PHE A 34 -3.55 3.51 -11.40
C PHE A 34 -2.79 4.76 -10.95
N GLY A 35 -1.54 4.62 -10.50
CA GLY A 35 -0.66 5.75 -10.18
C GLY A 35 -0.45 6.69 -11.37
N MET A 36 -0.19 6.15 -12.56
CA MET A 36 -0.05 6.95 -13.79
C MET A 36 -1.37 7.65 -14.16
N ALA A 37 -2.51 6.97 -14.04
CA ALA A 37 -3.81 7.58 -14.28
C ALA A 37 -4.08 8.73 -13.29
N ALA A 38 -3.74 8.55 -12.02
CA ALA A 38 -3.86 9.60 -11.00
C ALA A 38 -2.95 10.80 -11.29
N SER A 39 -1.70 10.56 -11.67
CA SER A 39 -0.77 11.63 -12.08
C SER A 39 -1.27 12.40 -13.31
N ARG A 40 -1.87 11.72 -14.29
CA ARG A 40 -2.51 12.37 -15.46
C ARG A 40 -3.71 13.24 -15.08
N ASN A 41 -4.36 12.94 -13.96
CA ASN A 41 -5.41 13.76 -13.38
C ASN A 41 -4.87 14.77 -12.34
N PHE A 42 -3.57 15.08 -12.38
CA PHE A 42 -2.89 16.07 -11.54
C PHE A 42 -2.92 15.77 -10.03
N TYR A 43 -3.15 14.53 -9.62
CA TYR A 43 -3.00 14.12 -8.22
C TYR A 43 -1.52 13.92 -7.88
N THR A 44 -1.13 14.29 -6.65
CA THR A 44 0.18 13.92 -6.11
C THR A 44 0.21 12.43 -5.77
N VAL A 45 1.16 11.71 -6.36
CA VAL A 45 1.31 10.26 -6.21
C VAL A 45 2.68 9.94 -5.64
N LYS A 46 2.76 9.04 -4.66
CA LYS A 46 4.03 8.44 -4.21
C LYS A 46 3.91 6.93 -4.23
N TYR A 47 4.90 6.29 -4.85
CA TYR A 47 5.10 4.85 -4.81
C TYR A 47 6.26 4.54 -3.87
N VAL A 48 6.14 3.49 -3.08
CA VAL A 48 7.23 2.95 -2.26
C VAL A 48 6.94 1.47 -1.94
N ARG A 49 7.99 0.66 -1.78
CA ARG A 49 7.84 -0.67 -1.17
C ARG A 49 7.78 -0.52 0.34
N LEU A 50 6.94 -1.31 1.02
CA LEU A 50 6.83 -1.23 2.47
C LEU A 50 8.19 -1.36 3.21
N PRO A 51 9.08 -2.31 2.87
CA PRO A 51 10.39 -2.40 3.52
C PRO A 51 11.25 -1.13 3.36
N ASP A 52 11.20 -0.49 2.19
CA ASP A 52 11.97 0.72 1.90
C ASP A 52 11.44 1.91 2.72
N LEU A 53 10.11 2.05 2.84
CA LEU A 53 9.48 3.05 3.70
C LEU A 53 9.92 2.88 5.15
N LEU A 54 9.87 1.66 5.68
CA LEU A 54 10.25 1.39 7.08
C LEU A 54 11.72 1.69 7.33
N SER A 55 12.60 1.34 6.38
CA SER A 55 14.03 1.68 6.43
C SER A 55 14.24 3.20 6.45
N GLU A 56 13.54 3.94 5.59
CA GLU A 56 13.63 5.41 5.55
C GLU A 56 13.17 6.04 6.88
N LEU A 57 12.09 5.55 7.48
CA LEU A 57 11.62 6.04 8.78
C LEU A 57 12.59 5.71 9.92
N ALA A 58 13.27 4.56 9.87
CA ALA A 58 14.30 4.21 10.84
C ALA A 58 15.51 5.15 10.75
N ILE A 59 16.01 5.42 9.54
CA ILE A 59 17.10 6.38 9.30
C ILE A 59 16.69 7.77 9.76
N ALA A 60 15.50 8.22 9.38
CA ALA A 60 14.99 9.54 9.71
C ALA A 60 14.87 9.78 11.23
N ARG A 61 14.65 8.73 12.04
CA ARG A 61 14.72 8.84 13.50
C ARG A 61 16.14 9.10 14.00
N GLY A 62 17.12 8.37 13.48
CA GLY A 62 18.52 8.56 13.82
C GLY A 62 19.04 9.96 13.47
N GLU A 63 18.51 10.54 12.39
CA GLU A 63 18.87 11.88 11.91
C GLU A 63 18.00 13.02 12.48
N GLY A 64 16.97 12.71 13.29
CA GLY A 64 16.03 13.71 13.81
C GLY A 64 15.08 14.30 12.76
N THR A 65 14.99 13.70 11.57
CA THR A 65 14.15 14.16 10.44
C THR A 65 12.83 13.40 10.30
N TYR A 66 12.52 12.45 11.21
CA TYR A 66 11.33 11.60 11.18
C TYR A 66 10.04 12.34 10.84
N ARG A 67 9.75 13.45 11.52
CA ARG A 67 8.53 14.25 11.29
C ARG A 67 8.43 14.79 9.86
N LYS A 68 9.57 15.16 9.26
CA LYS A 68 9.64 15.65 7.88
C LYS A 68 9.39 14.51 6.90
N VAL A 69 10.00 13.34 7.12
CA VAL A 69 9.88 12.17 6.24
C VAL A 69 8.48 11.59 6.28
N ILE A 70 7.92 11.30 7.46
CA ILE A 70 6.58 10.70 7.57
C ILE A 70 5.49 11.60 6.99
N LYS A 71 5.67 12.93 7.06
CA LYS A 71 4.74 13.90 6.46
C LYS A 71 4.60 13.72 4.95
N GLN A 72 5.66 13.32 4.23
CA GLN A 72 5.61 13.08 2.79
C GLN A 72 4.66 11.93 2.44
N TYR A 73 4.62 10.88 3.27
CA TYR A 73 3.73 9.74 3.11
C TYR A 73 2.27 10.08 3.46
N LYS A 74 2.06 10.97 4.43
CA LYS A 74 0.72 11.39 4.84
C LYS A 74 0.03 12.34 3.86
N GLN A 75 0.79 13.19 3.16
CA GLN A 75 0.22 14.32 2.40
C GLN A 75 -0.12 14.03 0.94
N VAL A 76 0.47 13.01 0.32
CA VAL A 76 0.16 12.69 -1.09
C VAL A 76 -1.27 12.20 -1.25
N LYS A 77 -1.92 12.63 -2.34
CA LYS A 77 -3.30 12.26 -2.65
C LYS A 77 -3.45 10.77 -2.91
N LEU A 78 -2.46 10.16 -3.53
CA LEU A 78 -2.36 8.71 -3.69
C LEU A 78 -1.02 8.20 -3.15
N LEU A 79 -1.07 7.30 -2.19
CA LEU A 79 0.08 6.53 -1.73
C LEU A 79 -0.05 5.10 -2.25
N ILE A 80 1.00 4.56 -2.85
CA ILE A 80 1.06 3.16 -3.28
C ILE A 80 2.11 2.47 -2.41
N LEU A 81 1.66 1.48 -1.64
CA LEU A 81 2.49 0.62 -0.81
C LEU A 81 2.59 -0.76 -1.47
N ASP A 82 3.70 -0.99 -2.16
CA ASP A 82 3.99 -2.30 -2.74
C ASP A 82 4.66 -3.22 -1.71
N GLU A 83 4.57 -4.53 -1.96
CA GLU A 83 5.05 -5.58 -1.05
C GLU A 83 4.51 -5.45 0.37
N TRP A 84 3.24 -5.06 0.47
CA TRP A 84 2.54 -4.86 1.72
C TRP A 84 2.56 -6.15 2.55
N LEU A 85 3.14 -6.03 3.75
CA LEU A 85 3.28 -7.11 4.72
C LEU A 85 3.79 -8.41 4.09
N LEU A 86 4.88 -8.33 3.32
CA LEU A 86 5.57 -9.52 2.86
C LEU A 86 6.25 -10.24 4.05
N PHE A 87 6.83 -9.46 4.96
CA PHE A 87 7.52 -9.92 6.17
C PHE A 87 6.82 -9.43 7.44
N PRO A 88 7.01 -10.10 8.59
CA PRO A 88 6.54 -9.60 9.88
C PRO A 88 7.19 -8.27 10.25
N LEU A 89 6.45 -7.44 10.97
CA LEU A 89 6.90 -6.13 11.44
C LEU A 89 7.47 -6.20 12.85
N LYS A 90 8.36 -5.27 13.15
CA LYS A 90 8.66 -4.87 14.53
C LYS A 90 7.52 -4.00 15.07
N GLU A 91 7.35 -3.98 16.38
CA GLU A 91 6.30 -3.17 17.02
C GLU A 91 6.45 -1.65 16.72
N SER A 92 7.68 -1.14 16.58
CA SER A 92 7.93 0.24 16.16
C SER A 92 7.46 0.52 14.73
N GLU A 93 7.64 -0.45 13.84
CA GLU A 93 7.22 -0.37 12.42
C GLU A 93 5.70 -0.47 12.31
N ALA A 94 5.05 -1.28 13.15
CA ALA A 94 3.59 -1.32 13.26
C ALA A 94 3.02 0.03 13.73
N ARG A 95 3.67 0.69 14.72
CA ARG A 95 3.29 2.05 15.14
C ARG A 95 3.46 3.08 14.02
N ASP A 96 4.53 2.99 13.23
CA ASP A 96 4.73 3.84 12.05
C ASP A 96 3.58 3.71 11.05
N LEU A 97 3.20 2.46 10.77
CA LEU A 97 2.10 2.18 9.85
C LEU A 97 0.77 2.68 10.39
N LEU A 98 0.48 2.49 11.68
CA LEU A 98 -0.72 3.06 12.29
C LEU A 98 -0.73 4.59 12.14
N GLU A 99 0.40 5.26 12.37
CA GLU A 99 0.49 6.72 12.23
C GLU A 99 0.22 7.19 10.79
N ILE A 100 0.67 6.43 9.78
CA ILE A 100 0.41 6.74 8.37
C ILE A 100 -1.06 6.45 8.01
N VAL A 101 -1.58 5.27 8.37
CA VAL A 101 -2.93 4.83 8.02
C VAL A 101 -3.98 5.72 8.70
N GLU A 102 -3.81 6.04 9.98
CA GLU A 102 -4.68 6.97 10.72
C GLU A 102 -4.72 8.35 10.04
N ALA A 103 -3.56 8.91 9.71
CA ALA A 103 -3.49 10.23 9.10
C ALA A 103 -4.16 10.30 7.72
N ARG A 104 -4.25 9.18 7.01
CA ARG A 104 -4.80 9.07 5.65
C ARG A 104 -6.27 8.63 5.64
N HIS A 105 -6.74 7.95 6.68
CA HIS A 105 -8.10 7.43 6.80
C HIS A 105 -9.13 8.54 6.52
N LYS A 106 -10.03 8.29 5.55
CA LYS A 106 -11.07 9.22 5.07
C LYS A 106 -10.55 10.60 4.60
N LYS A 107 -9.26 10.72 4.26
CA LYS A 107 -8.61 11.96 3.82
C LYS A 107 -7.78 11.82 2.54
N ALA A 108 -7.23 10.64 2.29
CA ALA A 108 -6.45 10.32 1.11
C ALA A 108 -6.46 8.81 0.84
N SER A 109 -6.32 8.41 -0.42
CA SER A 109 -6.42 7.01 -0.81
C SER A 109 -5.08 6.31 -0.81
N THR A 110 -5.06 5.06 -0.39
CA THR A 110 -3.87 4.22 -0.41
C THR A 110 -4.13 2.95 -1.21
N ILE A 111 -3.17 2.58 -2.07
CA ILE A 111 -3.16 1.28 -2.75
C ILE A 111 -2.21 0.35 -2.01
N PHE A 112 -2.69 -0.82 -1.61
CA PHE A 112 -1.92 -1.86 -0.94
C PHE A 112 -1.76 -3.05 -1.88
N CYS A 113 -0.53 -3.41 -2.24
CA CYS A 113 -0.27 -4.60 -3.04
C CYS A 113 0.27 -5.71 -2.14
N SER A 114 -0.53 -6.76 -1.93
CA SER A 114 -0.22 -7.83 -0.98
C SER A 114 -0.35 -9.22 -1.61
N GLN A 115 0.39 -10.17 -1.06
CA GLN A 115 0.23 -11.60 -1.35
C GLN A 115 -0.64 -12.31 -0.30
N PHE A 116 -0.83 -11.67 0.85
CA PHE A 116 -1.58 -12.18 1.98
C PHE A 116 -2.92 -11.46 2.09
N ASP A 117 -3.90 -12.14 2.64
CA ASP A 117 -5.18 -11.57 3.03
C ASP A 117 -5.09 -10.90 4.40
N VAL A 118 -6.22 -10.39 4.90
CA VAL A 118 -6.30 -9.67 6.18
C VAL A 118 -5.89 -10.55 7.36
N ALA A 119 -6.20 -11.85 7.34
CA ALA A 119 -5.76 -12.77 8.38
C ALA A 119 -4.22 -12.90 8.38
N GLY A 120 -3.60 -13.01 7.21
CA GLY A 120 -2.15 -12.99 7.08
C GLY A 120 -1.53 -11.65 7.50
N TRP A 121 -2.23 -10.53 7.33
CA TRP A 121 -1.78 -9.22 7.81
C TRP A 121 -1.74 -9.15 9.33
N HIS A 122 -2.79 -9.64 10.00
CA HIS A 122 -2.85 -9.70 11.47
C HIS A 122 -1.63 -10.41 12.05
N LEU A 123 -1.32 -11.59 11.52
CA LEU A 123 -0.17 -12.38 11.96
C LEU A 123 1.17 -11.66 11.77
N LYS A 124 1.30 -10.86 10.70
CA LYS A 124 2.54 -10.15 10.38
C LYS A 124 2.70 -8.83 11.12
N ILE A 125 1.61 -8.17 11.48
CA ILE A 125 1.66 -6.99 12.35
C ILE A 125 2.00 -7.41 13.79
N GLY A 126 1.55 -8.60 14.19
CA GLY A 126 1.95 -9.26 15.43
C GLY A 126 1.19 -8.78 16.66
N GLU A 127 1.27 -7.49 16.99
CA GLU A 127 0.54 -6.94 18.14
C GLU A 127 -0.96 -6.82 17.81
N PRO A 128 -1.86 -7.53 18.53
CA PRO A 128 -3.28 -7.63 18.15
C PRO A 128 -3.99 -6.27 18.07
N THR A 129 -3.74 -5.36 19.00
CA THR A 129 -4.43 -4.06 19.08
C THR A 129 -4.07 -3.17 17.89
N LEU A 130 -2.80 -3.11 17.54
CA LEU A 130 -2.26 -2.41 16.38
C LEU A 130 -2.75 -3.06 15.10
N ALA A 131 -2.78 -4.40 15.05
CA ALA A 131 -3.27 -5.14 13.90
C ALA A 131 -4.76 -4.82 13.63
N ASP A 132 -5.61 -4.89 14.64
CA ASP A 132 -7.03 -4.54 14.56
C ASP A 132 -7.18 -3.09 14.08
N ALA A 133 -6.47 -2.16 14.73
CA ALA A 133 -6.54 -0.74 14.40
C ALA A 133 -6.11 -0.43 12.95
N ILE A 134 -5.02 -1.04 12.48
CA ILE A 134 -4.52 -0.85 11.12
C ILE A 134 -5.46 -1.49 10.10
N CYS A 135 -5.86 -2.74 10.32
CA CYS A 135 -6.70 -3.50 9.39
C CYS A 135 -8.08 -2.85 9.24
N ASP A 136 -8.72 -2.42 10.33
CA ASP A 136 -10.04 -1.78 10.32
C ASP A 136 -10.06 -0.54 9.38
N ARG A 137 -9.09 0.35 9.55
CA ARG A 137 -8.94 1.58 8.74
C ARG A 137 -8.63 1.33 7.27
N ILE A 138 -8.01 0.20 6.95
CA ILE A 138 -7.69 -0.16 5.57
C ILE A 138 -8.91 -0.81 4.92
N VAL A 139 -9.49 -1.82 5.58
CA VAL A 139 -10.41 -2.79 4.98
C VAL A 139 -11.81 -2.23 4.82
N HIS A 140 -12.32 -1.52 5.82
CA HIS A 140 -13.72 -1.10 5.88
C HIS A 140 -14.13 -0.28 4.64
N ASP A 141 -13.24 0.59 4.16
CA ASP A 141 -13.49 1.49 3.04
C ASP A 141 -12.56 1.19 1.84
N SER A 142 -12.39 -0.10 1.50
CA SER A 142 -11.52 -0.54 0.40
C SER A 142 -12.24 -1.24 -0.76
N TYR A 143 -11.84 -0.91 -1.98
CA TYR A 143 -12.04 -1.76 -3.14
C TYR A 143 -11.02 -2.91 -3.12
N ARG A 144 -11.48 -4.14 -3.33
CA ARG A 144 -10.60 -5.32 -3.42
C ARG A 144 -10.49 -5.81 -4.86
N ILE A 145 -9.27 -6.03 -5.32
CA ILE A 145 -8.95 -6.60 -6.64
C ILE A 145 -8.14 -7.87 -6.42
N MET A 146 -8.69 -9.00 -6.81
CA MET A 146 -7.97 -10.27 -6.85
C MET A 146 -7.36 -10.46 -8.24
N ILE A 147 -6.05 -10.70 -8.31
CA ILE A 147 -5.37 -11.10 -9.54
C ILE A 147 -5.08 -12.60 -9.45
N GLU A 148 -5.82 -13.36 -10.24
CA GLU A 148 -5.65 -14.80 -10.41
C GLU A 148 -4.71 -15.12 -11.57
N GLY A 149 -4.09 -16.30 -11.53
CA GLY A 149 -3.27 -16.83 -12.61
C GLY A 149 -1.77 -16.89 -12.32
N ASP A 150 -1.06 -17.50 -13.25
CA ASP A 150 0.38 -17.76 -13.15
C ASP A 150 1.23 -16.50 -13.21
N SER A 151 2.45 -16.61 -12.69
CA SER A 151 3.44 -15.53 -12.73
C SER A 151 3.67 -15.04 -14.17
N MET A 152 3.34 -13.77 -14.41
CA MET A 152 3.61 -13.09 -15.67
C MET A 152 5.10 -13.05 -16.01
N ARG A 153 5.97 -13.17 -15.00
CA ARG A 153 7.43 -13.26 -15.19
C ARG A 153 7.84 -14.60 -15.82
N LYS A 154 7.16 -15.70 -15.48
CA LYS A 154 7.36 -17.00 -16.14
C LYS A 154 6.82 -16.96 -17.56
N ARG A 155 5.62 -16.40 -17.74
CA ARG A 155 4.94 -16.34 -19.05
C ARG A 155 5.67 -15.46 -20.07
N LYS A 156 6.33 -14.40 -19.63
CA LYS A 156 7.09 -13.46 -20.49
C LYS A 156 8.61 -13.56 -20.31
N GLY A 157 9.09 -14.61 -19.63
CA GLY A 157 10.52 -14.86 -19.51
C GLY A 157 11.13 -15.08 -20.89
N ILE A 158 12.36 -14.65 -21.09
CA ILE A 158 13.13 -15.02 -22.28
C ILE A 158 13.31 -16.53 -22.20
N MET A 159 12.80 -17.26 -23.18
CA MET A 159 13.10 -18.69 -23.32
C MET A 159 14.53 -18.78 -23.87
N GLU A 160 15.41 -19.49 -23.16
CA GLU A 160 16.67 -19.98 -23.72
C GLU A 160 16.40 -21.04 -24.79
#